data_AF-A0A937A0H0-F1
#
_entry.id   AF-A0A937A0H0-F1
#
_cell.length_a   1.000
_cell.length_b   1.000
_cell.length_c   1.000
_cell.angle_alpha   90.00
_cell.angle_beta   90.00
_cell.angle_gamma   90.00
#
_symmetry.space_group_name_H-M   'P 1'
#
loop_
_entity.id
_entity.type
_entity.pdbx_description
1 polymer ?
#
loop_
_entity_poly.entity_id
_entity_poly.type
_entity_poly.pdbx_seq_one_letter_code
_entity_poly.pdbx_strand_id
1 'polypeptide(L)'
;MKIYKLIKQLIDLTGEFVKDRKDQDIQMKSFANWLSKRLDETVSTEEYEITGHSIEAEIAAYIGRMSRYSNSYIKSALVDLPFATDMDFAFTAILHRSGSIGKTDLIRKMAYDKSSGMEVIKRLLKNKIIEQFPNPDDKRGKLLRVTKIGEQNVIKAYSEAHKAAKMVSGSLTQSEQIALLKTLKKLDEFHLPIYMEDEKDLNVIMEKYPV
;
A
#
# COMPACT_ATOMS: atom_id res chain seq x y z
N MET A 1 11.99 20.51 37.05
CA MET A 1 11.76 21.77 36.30
C MET A 1 11.01 21.57 34.97
N LYS A 2 11.40 20.63 34.09
CA LYS A 2 10.70 20.38 32.80
C LYS A 2 9.24 19.94 32.94
N ILE A 3 8.94 19.03 33.87
CA ILE A 3 7.58 18.53 34.14
C ILE A 3 6.65 19.66 34.57
N TYR A 4 7.09 20.54 35.48
CA TYR A 4 6.29 21.68 35.94
C TYR A 4 5.97 22.67 34.81
N LYS A 5 6.92 22.91 33.90
CA LYS A 5 6.70 23.74 32.70
C LYS A 5 5.67 23.12 31.76
N LEU A 6 5.74 21.80 31.55
CA LEU A 6 4.77 21.07 30.72
C LEU A 6 3.36 21.10 31.34
N ILE A 7 3.25 20.90 32.66
CA ILE A 7 1.97 20.99 33.37
C ILE A 7 1.36 22.38 33.19
N LYS A 8 2.16 23.45 33.33
CA LYS A 8 1.68 24.82 33.12
C LYS A 8 1.17 25.03 31.70
N GLN A 9 1.92 24.58 30.69
CA GLN A 9 1.50 24.64 29.29
C GLN A 9 0.18 23.88 29.04
N LEU A 10 0.03 22.68 29.62
CA LEU A 10 -1.22 21.92 29.52
C LEU A 10 -2.39 22.68 30.15
N ILE A 11 -2.19 23.28 31.34
CA ILE A 11 -3.23 24.09 31.99
C ILE A 11 -3.64 25.27 31.11
N ASP A 12 -2.67 25.99 30.54
CA ASP A 12 -2.93 27.15 29.67
C ASP A 12 -3.72 26.70 28.41
N LEU A 13 -3.29 25.62 27.76
CA LEU A 13 -3.98 25.03 26.60
C LEU A 13 -5.39 24.54 26.92
N THR A 14 -5.59 24.00 28.12
CA THR A 14 -6.93 23.57 28.57
C THR A 14 -7.83 24.78 28.78
N GLY A 15 -7.30 25.87 29.35
CA GLY A 15 -8.03 27.14 29.49
C GLY A 15 -8.46 27.72 28.15
N GLU A 16 -7.57 27.68 27.15
CA GLU A 16 -7.88 28.12 25.78
C GLU A 16 -8.91 27.22 25.08
N PHE A 17 -8.83 25.91 25.28
CA PHE A 17 -9.80 24.96 24.72
C PHE A 17 -11.22 25.20 25.23
N VAL A 18 -11.35 25.51 26.52
CA VAL A 18 -12.64 25.69 27.21
C VAL A 18 -13.27 27.04 26.89
N LYS A 19 -12.49 28.04 26.47
CA LYS A 19 -12.98 29.38 26.14
C LYS A 19 -14.03 29.30 25.03
N ASP A 20 -15.23 29.81 25.34
CA ASP A 20 -16.39 29.88 24.43
C ASP A 20 -17.04 28.54 24.04
N ARG A 21 -16.80 27.45 24.80
CA ARG A 21 -17.48 26.15 24.64
C ARG A 21 -18.50 25.90 25.76
N LYS A 22 -19.57 25.17 25.44
CA LYS A 22 -20.53 24.69 26.46
C LYS A 22 -19.93 23.51 27.22
N ASP A 23 -20.28 23.35 28.50
CA ASP A 23 -19.77 22.26 29.36
C ASP A 23 -19.95 20.85 28.75
N GLN A 24 -21.04 20.66 28.00
CA GLN A 24 -21.36 19.39 27.33
C GLN A 24 -20.32 19.01 26.27
N ASP A 25 -19.61 19.99 25.70
CA ASP A 25 -18.61 19.81 24.65
C ASP A 25 -17.18 19.67 25.20
N ILE A 26 -17.00 19.89 26.51
CA ILE A 26 -15.72 19.80 27.21
C ILE A 26 -15.48 18.35 27.65
N GLN A 27 -14.99 17.54 26.71
CA GLN A 27 -14.62 16.14 26.92
C GLN A 27 -13.15 15.94 26.56
N MET A 28 -12.48 15.01 27.25
CA MET A 28 -11.06 14.69 26.98
C MET A 28 -10.80 14.34 25.51
N LYS A 29 -11.73 13.62 24.87
CA LYS A 29 -11.67 13.29 23.44
C LYS A 29 -11.73 14.54 22.55
N SER A 30 -12.59 15.49 22.90
CA SER A 30 -12.72 16.76 22.18
C SER A 30 -11.49 17.65 22.36
N PHE A 31 -10.90 17.65 23.57
CA PHE A 31 -9.65 18.35 23.86
C PHE A 31 -8.48 17.76 23.06
N ALA A 32 -8.32 16.43 23.06
CA ALA A 32 -7.27 15.76 22.31
C ALA A 32 -7.37 16.06 20.79
N ASN A 33 -8.57 16.04 20.23
CA ASN A 33 -8.80 16.37 18.82
C ASN A 33 -8.47 17.84 18.50
N TRP A 34 -8.83 18.78 19.38
CA TRP A 34 -8.51 20.20 19.21
C TRP A 34 -7.01 20.47 19.34
N LEU A 35 -6.37 19.87 20.35
CA LEU A 35 -4.95 20.03 20.58
C LEU A 35 -4.14 19.46 19.42
N SER A 36 -4.53 18.30 18.88
CA SER A 36 -3.90 17.73 17.68
C SER A 36 -3.95 18.71 16.51
N LYS A 37 -5.13 19.26 16.18
CA LYS A 37 -5.28 20.23 15.08
C LYS A 37 -4.41 21.47 15.27
N ARG A 38 -4.34 21.99 16.50
CA ARG A 38 -3.53 23.17 16.82
C ARG A 38 -2.03 22.90 16.74
N LEU A 39 -1.60 21.69 17.13
CA LEU A 39 -0.21 21.27 16.98
C LEU A 39 0.11 21.07 15.50
N ASP A 40 -0.80 20.49 14.71
CA ASP A 40 -0.63 20.30 13.26
C ASP A 40 -0.48 21.65 12.52
N GLU A 41 -1.20 22.70 12.92
CA GLU A 41 -1.03 24.06 12.39
C GLU A 41 0.37 24.66 12.65
N THR A 42 1.09 24.17 13.68
CA THR A 42 2.46 24.58 14.01
C THR A 42 3.55 23.71 13.37
N VAL A 43 3.21 22.66 12.61
CA VAL A 43 4.16 21.74 11.94
C VAL A 43 4.59 22.25 10.54
N SER A 44 4.18 23.47 10.15
CA SER A 44 4.45 24.06 8.82
C SER A 44 5.91 24.45 8.51
N THR A 45 6.89 23.81 9.16
CA THR A 45 8.32 23.93 8.85
C THR A 45 8.98 22.56 8.68
N GLU A 46 8.36 21.65 7.94
CA GLU A 46 9.09 20.51 7.39
C GLU A 46 9.93 21.02 6.20
N GLU A 47 11.25 21.02 6.35
CA GLU A 47 12.15 21.18 5.20
C GLU A 47 11.96 19.97 4.28
N TYR A 48 11.53 20.21 3.05
CA TYR A 48 11.39 19.16 2.04
C TYR A 48 12.78 18.77 1.53
N GLU A 49 13.27 17.58 1.90
CA GLU A 49 14.67 17.17 1.68
C GLU A 49 14.91 16.49 0.32
N ILE A 50 13.94 15.74 -0.21
CA ILE A 50 14.10 14.96 -1.43
C ILE A 50 13.88 15.82 -2.68
N THR A 51 12.76 16.53 -2.72
CA THR A 51 12.37 17.32 -3.90
C THR A 51 12.44 18.82 -3.67
N GLY A 52 12.39 19.29 -2.42
CA GLY A 52 12.46 20.72 -2.10
C GLY A 52 11.26 21.54 -2.59
N HIS A 53 10.16 20.91 -3.01
CA HIS A 53 9.07 21.59 -3.71
C HIS A 53 7.80 21.72 -2.87
N SER A 54 7.11 20.61 -2.62
CA SER A 54 5.85 20.58 -1.88
C SER A 54 5.70 19.26 -1.13
N ILE A 55 4.75 19.20 -0.20
CA ILE A 55 4.41 17.98 0.54
C ILE A 55 3.96 16.86 -0.42
N GLU A 56 3.22 17.17 -1.48
CA GLU A 56 2.78 16.19 -2.48
C GLU A 56 3.97 15.60 -3.24
N ALA A 57 4.93 16.46 -3.64
CA ALA A 57 6.14 16.02 -4.33
C ALA A 57 7.03 15.15 -3.43
N GLU A 58 7.13 15.50 -2.14
CA GLU A 58 7.81 14.70 -1.12
C GLU A 58 7.17 13.31 -0.94
N ILE A 59 5.85 13.28 -0.74
CA ILE A 59 5.10 12.02 -0.59
C ILE A 59 5.32 11.12 -1.82
N ALA A 60 5.20 11.67 -3.03
CA ALA A 60 5.43 10.91 -4.26
C ALA A 60 6.86 10.36 -4.34
N ALA A 61 7.86 11.14 -3.93
CA ALA A 61 9.25 10.72 -3.93
C ALA A 61 9.53 9.61 -2.91
N TYR A 62 8.98 9.71 -1.70
CA TYR A 62 9.06 8.65 -0.68
C TYR A 62 8.34 7.37 -1.11
N ILE A 63 7.16 7.46 -1.74
CA ILE A 63 6.48 6.29 -2.32
C ILE A 63 7.39 5.59 -3.33
N GLY A 64 8.03 6.35 -4.22
CA GLY A 64 8.98 5.82 -5.20
C GLY A 64 10.20 5.15 -4.56
N ARG A 65 10.78 5.74 -3.51
CA ARG A 65 11.89 5.12 -2.74
C ARG A 65 11.47 3.83 -2.07
N MET A 66 10.32 3.84 -1.39
CA MET A 66 9.80 2.67 -0.69
C MET A 66 9.49 1.52 -1.64
N SER A 67 8.95 1.80 -2.83
CA SER A 67 8.78 0.80 -3.89
C SER A 67 10.12 0.15 -4.27
N ARG A 68 11.17 0.95 -4.52
CA ARG A 68 12.51 0.42 -4.84
C ARG A 68 13.10 -0.42 -3.71
N TYR A 69 12.97 0.01 -2.46
CA TYR A 69 13.48 -0.74 -1.29
C TYR A 69 12.75 -2.07 -1.14
N SER A 70 11.41 -2.06 -1.20
CA SER A 70 10.57 -3.26 -1.15
C SER A 70 10.99 -4.26 -2.24
N ASN A 71 11.14 -3.79 -3.48
CA ASN A 71 11.52 -4.62 -4.63
C ASN A 71 12.92 -5.22 -4.46
N SER A 72 13.86 -4.46 -3.88
CA SER A 72 15.20 -4.97 -3.59
C SER A 72 15.17 -6.09 -2.54
N TYR A 73 14.42 -5.91 -1.45
CA TYR A 73 14.34 -6.92 -0.38
C TYR A 73 13.66 -8.20 -0.84
N ILE A 74 12.54 -8.10 -1.56
CA ILE A 74 11.84 -9.28 -2.05
C ILE A 74 12.67 -10.04 -3.09
N LYS A 75 13.39 -9.33 -3.98
CA LYS A 75 14.30 -9.98 -4.93
C LYS A 75 15.41 -10.75 -4.22
N SER A 76 15.97 -10.17 -3.15
CA SER A 76 16.96 -10.86 -2.31
C SER A 76 16.37 -12.09 -1.62
N ALA A 77 15.12 -12.01 -1.14
CA ALA A 77 14.45 -13.10 -0.45
C ALA A 77 14.06 -14.27 -1.38
N LEU A 78 13.85 -14.00 -2.66
CA LEU A 78 13.40 -15.00 -3.64
C LEU A 78 14.53 -15.58 -4.51
N VAL A 79 15.79 -15.23 -4.23
CA VAL A 79 16.94 -15.55 -5.11
C VAL A 79 17.11 -17.04 -5.43
N ASP A 80 16.76 -17.92 -4.49
CA ASP A 80 16.87 -19.38 -4.63
C ASP A 80 15.56 -20.04 -5.13
N LEU A 81 14.57 -19.25 -5.52
CA LEU A 81 13.25 -19.70 -5.94
C LEU A 81 13.02 -19.38 -7.43
N PRO A 82 12.11 -20.10 -8.12
CA PRO A 82 11.91 -19.95 -9.56
C PRO A 82 11.10 -18.70 -9.96
N PHE A 83 11.13 -17.65 -9.14
CA PHE A 83 10.49 -16.37 -9.38
C PHE A 83 11.54 -15.38 -9.89
N ALA A 84 11.40 -14.93 -11.14
CA ALA A 84 12.37 -14.00 -11.72
C ALA A 84 12.16 -12.57 -11.19
N THR A 85 10.93 -12.25 -10.79
CA THR A 85 10.55 -10.94 -10.26
C THR A 85 9.66 -11.09 -9.02
N ASP A 86 9.56 -10.01 -8.26
CA ASP A 86 8.56 -9.81 -7.21
C ASP A 86 7.13 -10.08 -7.71
N MET A 87 6.82 -9.62 -8.92
CA MET A 87 5.52 -9.84 -9.56
C MET A 87 5.23 -11.31 -9.88
N ASP A 88 6.25 -12.12 -10.20
CA ASP A 88 6.06 -13.57 -10.40
C ASP A 88 5.55 -14.23 -9.12
N PHE A 89 6.16 -13.88 -8.00
CA PHE A 89 5.72 -14.34 -6.68
C PHE A 89 4.33 -13.81 -6.35
N ALA A 90 4.09 -12.51 -6.51
CA ALA A 90 2.82 -11.88 -6.16
C ALA A 90 1.63 -12.46 -6.96
N PHE A 91 1.77 -12.60 -8.28
CA PHE A 91 0.76 -13.25 -9.12
C PHE A 91 0.51 -14.69 -8.69
N THR A 92 1.57 -15.45 -8.40
CA THR A 92 1.44 -16.85 -7.94
C THR A 92 0.77 -16.93 -6.57
N ALA A 93 1.08 -16.02 -5.65
CA ALA A 93 0.49 -15.96 -4.31
C ALA A 93 -1.01 -15.60 -4.35
N ILE A 94 -1.41 -14.63 -5.18
CA ILE A 94 -2.83 -14.31 -5.38
C ILE A 94 -3.57 -15.47 -6.02
N LEU A 95 -2.96 -16.12 -7.03
CA LEU A 95 -3.56 -17.27 -7.69
C LEU A 95 -3.71 -18.46 -6.73
N HIS A 96 -2.70 -18.72 -5.90
CA HIS A 96 -2.74 -19.76 -4.88
C HIS A 96 -3.90 -19.55 -3.89
N ARG A 97 -4.18 -18.31 -3.48
CA ARG A 97 -5.29 -17.98 -2.57
C ARG A 97 -6.65 -17.93 -3.27
N SER A 98 -6.70 -17.52 -4.54
CA SER A 98 -7.94 -17.37 -5.30
C SER A 98 -8.39 -18.67 -5.97
N GLY A 99 -7.54 -19.70 -6.02
CA GLY A 99 -7.81 -20.94 -6.74
C GLY A 99 -7.69 -20.77 -8.25
N SER A 100 -8.83 -20.84 -8.96
CA SER A 100 -8.87 -20.68 -10.41
C SER A 100 -9.50 -19.35 -10.81
N ILE A 101 -8.86 -18.60 -11.70
CA ILE A 101 -9.33 -17.26 -12.10
C ILE A 101 -8.95 -16.93 -13.54
N GLY A 102 -9.73 -16.08 -14.21
CA GLY A 102 -9.41 -15.59 -15.54
C GLY A 102 -8.16 -14.71 -15.57
N LYS A 103 -7.48 -14.64 -16.72
CA LYS A 103 -6.27 -13.82 -16.91
C LYS A 103 -6.52 -12.35 -16.60
N THR A 104 -7.61 -11.80 -17.14
CA THR A 104 -7.99 -10.40 -16.94
C THR A 104 -8.27 -10.10 -15.47
N ASP A 105 -8.98 -10.98 -14.79
CA ASP A 105 -9.34 -10.77 -13.38
C ASP A 105 -8.12 -10.89 -12.46
N LEU A 106 -7.18 -11.79 -12.78
CA LEU A 106 -5.90 -11.86 -12.07
C LEU A 106 -5.09 -10.56 -12.21
N ILE A 107 -4.98 -10.03 -13.44
CA ILE A 107 -4.28 -8.77 -13.71
C ILE A 107 -4.94 -7.60 -12.97
N ARG A 108 -6.28 -7.52 -13.00
CA ARG A 108 -7.04 -6.50 -12.28
C ARG A 108 -6.86 -6.60 -10.76
N LYS A 109 -6.88 -7.82 -10.19
CA LYS A 109 -6.61 -8.02 -8.75
C LYS A 109 -5.22 -7.57 -8.33
N MET A 110 -4.25 -7.56 -9.26
CA MET A 110 -2.89 -7.11 -9.01
C MET A 110 -2.72 -5.59 -9.22
N ALA A 111 -3.78 -4.86 -9.60
CA ALA A 111 -3.72 -3.45 -9.99
C ALA A 111 -2.58 -3.18 -10.99
N TYR A 112 -2.49 -4.03 -12.02
CA TYR A 112 -1.40 -4.02 -13.00
C TYR A 112 -1.91 -3.78 -14.41
N ASP A 113 -1.05 -3.22 -15.25
CA ASP A 113 -1.45 -2.89 -16.61
C ASP A 113 -1.53 -4.20 -17.40
N LYS A 114 -2.41 -4.20 -18.39
CA LYS A 114 -2.72 -5.42 -19.15
C LYS A 114 -1.49 -6.02 -19.83
N SER A 115 -0.58 -5.19 -20.33
CA SER A 115 0.60 -5.65 -21.07
C SER A 115 1.62 -6.30 -20.15
N SER A 116 2.01 -5.61 -19.07
CA SER A 116 2.99 -6.11 -18.10
C SER A 116 2.45 -7.33 -17.35
N GLY A 117 1.17 -7.31 -16.97
CA GLY A 117 0.52 -8.45 -16.32
C GLY A 117 0.48 -9.69 -17.22
N MET A 118 0.31 -9.51 -18.54
CA MET A 118 0.35 -10.62 -19.48
C MET A 118 1.76 -11.22 -19.62
N GLU A 119 2.80 -10.38 -19.61
CA GLU A 119 4.19 -10.87 -19.66
C GLU A 119 4.58 -11.66 -18.40
N VAL A 120 4.10 -11.26 -17.22
CA VAL A 120 4.23 -12.06 -15.99
C VAL A 120 3.54 -13.41 -16.15
N ILE A 121 2.27 -13.44 -16.58
CA ILE A 121 1.51 -14.69 -16.80
C ILE A 121 2.23 -15.60 -17.80
N LYS A 122 2.73 -15.05 -18.90
CA LYS A 122 3.46 -15.80 -19.94
C LYS A 122 4.73 -16.44 -19.39
N ARG A 123 5.49 -15.72 -18.57
CA ARG A 123 6.69 -16.23 -17.89
C ARG A 123 6.34 -17.35 -16.90
N LEU A 124 5.31 -17.17 -16.09
CA LEU A 124 4.84 -18.19 -15.15
C LEU A 124 4.35 -19.46 -15.84
N LEU A 125 3.65 -19.34 -16.97
CA LEU A 125 3.22 -20.46 -17.81
C LEU A 125 4.43 -21.18 -18.42
N LYS A 126 5.39 -20.43 -18.98
CA LYS A 126 6.63 -20.98 -19.56
C LYS A 126 7.43 -21.77 -18.52
N ASN A 127 7.48 -21.28 -17.28
CA ASN A 127 8.19 -21.90 -16.17
C ASN A 127 7.36 -22.99 -15.46
N LYS A 128 6.15 -23.31 -15.94
CA LYS A 128 5.24 -24.33 -15.38
C LYS A 128 4.86 -24.08 -13.92
N ILE A 129 4.96 -22.83 -13.44
CA ILE A 129 4.52 -22.42 -12.11
C ILE A 129 2.98 -22.35 -12.05
N ILE A 130 2.39 -21.88 -13.15
CA ILE A 130 0.94 -21.86 -13.33
C ILE A 130 0.58 -22.66 -14.59
N GLU A 131 -0.67 -23.09 -14.67
CA GLU A 131 -1.23 -23.71 -15.87
C GLU A 131 -2.51 -23.00 -16.30
N GLN A 132 -2.83 -23.13 -17.59
CA GLN A 132 -4.09 -22.65 -18.15
C GLN A 132 -4.96 -23.83 -18.57
N PHE A 133 -6.27 -23.72 -18.37
CA PHE A 133 -7.24 -24.74 -18.77
C PHE A 133 -8.56 -24.09 -19.25
N PRO A 134 -9.39 -24.78 -20.05
CA PRO A 134 -10.67 -24.25 -20.52
C PRO A 134 -11.59 -23.90 -19.34
N ASN A 135 -12.31 -22.78 -19.44
CA ASN A 135 -13.34 -22.46 -18.46
C ASN A 135 -14.56 -23.40 -18.68
N PRO A 136 -15.00 -24.16 -17.67
CA PRO A 136 -16.19 -25.02 -17.77
C PRO A 136 -17.46 -24.24 -18.13
N ASP A 137 -17.56 -22.99 -17.65
CA ASP A 137 -18.76 -22.16 -17.78
C ASP A 137 -18.75 -21.30 -19.06
N ASP A 138 -17.58 -21.11 -19.68
CA ASP A 138 -17.42 -20.40 -20.95
C ASP A 138 -16.34 -21.08 -21.79
N LYS A 139 -16.75 -21.83 -22.81
CA LYS A 139 -15.83 -22.54 -23.72
C LYS A 139 -14.85 -21.62 -24.46
N ARG A 140 -15.11 -20.31 -24.51
CA ARG A 140 -14.20 -19.31 -25.10
C ARG A 140 -13.19 -18.77 -24.08
N GLY A 141 -13.49 -18.92 -22.79
CA GLY A 141 -12.64 -18.49 -21.68
C GLY A 141 -11.58 -19.52 -21.29
N LYS A 142 -10.46 -19.03 -20.75
CA LYS A 142 -9.44 -19.85 -20.10
C LYS A 142 -9.23 -19.38 -18.67
N LEU A 143 -9.12 -20.33 -17.76
CA LEU A 143 -8.77 -20.09 -16.36
C LEU A 143 -7.29 -20.41 -16.14
N LEU A 144 -6.71 -19.73 -15.17
CA LEU A 144 -5.39 -19.99 -14.63
C LEU A 144 -5.53 -20.66 -13.27
N ARG A 145 -4.59 -21.55 -12.92
CA ARG A 145 -4.39 -22.02 -11.54
C ARG A 145 -2.91 -22.31 -11.31
N VAL A 146 -2.51 -22.39 -10.05
CA VAL A 146 -1.15 -22.79 -9.67
C VAL A 146 -0.96 -24.30 -9.89
N THR A 147 0.20 -24.72 -10.41
CA THR A 147 0.53 -26.14 -10.53
C THR A 147 1.03 -26.70 -9.19
N LYS A 148 1.14 -28.02 -9.05
CA LYS A 148 1.77 -28.63 -7.85
C LYS A 148 3.18 -28.10 -7.59
N ILE A 149 3.96 -27.88 -8.65
CA ILE A 149 5.33 -27.32 -8.54
C ILE A 149 5.25 -25.85 -8.12
N GLY A 150 4.34 -25.06 -8.70
CA GLY A 150 4.13 -23.67 -8.29
C GLY A 150 3.69 -23.54 -6.84
N GLU A 151 2.84 -24.45 -6.37
CA GLU A 151 2.35 -24.51 -4.99
C GLU A 151 3.49 -24.76 -4.00
N GLN A 152 4.34 -25.76 -4.28
CA GLN A 152 5.53 -26.01 -3.46
C GLN A 152 6.46 -24.78 -3.40
N ASN A 153 6.65 -24.09 -4.52
CA ASN A 153 7.53 -22.92 -4.58
C ASN A 153 6.94 -21.69 -3.87
N VAL A 154 5.63 -21.43 -4.03
CA VAL A 154 4.98 -20.29 -3.37
C VAL A 154 4.89 -20.50 -1.86
N ILE A 155 4.70 -21.73 -1.40
CA ILE A 155 4.73 -22.07 0.03
C ILE A 155 6.10 -21.78 0.63
N LYS A 156 7.19 -22.19 -0.05
CA LYS A 156 8.56 -21.86 0.36
C LYS A 156 8.80 -20.34 0.36
N ALA A 157 8.29 -19.65 -0.66
CA ALA A 157 8.44 -18.20 -0.77
C ALA A 157 7.76 -17.42 0.35
N TYR A 158 6.66 -17.91 0.94
CA TYR A 158 5.95 -17.16 1.99
C TYR A 158 6.84 -16.84 3.20
N SER A 159 7.68 -17.76 3.64
CA SER A 159 8.60 -17.53 4.77
C SER A 159 9.63 -16.45 4.44
N GLU A 160 10.25 -16.54 3.26
CA GLU A 160 11.29 -15.59 2.86
C GLU A 160 10.71 -14.21 2.52
N ALA A 161 9.57 -14.17 1.83
CA ALA A 161 8.83 -12.94 1.57
C ALA A 161 8.38 -12.25 2.86
N HIS A 162 8.04 -13.01 3.91
CA HIS A 162 7.71 -12.44 5.23
C HIS A 162 8.90 -11.74 5.87
N LYS A 163 10.12 -12.27 5.71
CA LYS A 163 11.35 -11.60 6.18
C LYS A 163 11.56 -10.27 5.46
N ALA A 164 11.40 -10.26 4.13
CA ALA A 164 11.48 -9.04 3.33
C ALA A 164 10.40 -8.01 3.76
N ALA A 165 9.15 -8.45 3.93
CA ALA A 165 8.05 -7.59 4.37
C ALA A 165 8.31 -6.97 5.74
N LYS A 166 8.89 -7.73 6.69
CA LYS A 166 9.32 -7.20 7.99
C LYS A 166 10.37 -6.10 7.87
N MET A 167 11.30 -6.21 6.92
CA MET A 167 12.33 -5.18 6.71
C MET A 167 11.75 -3.87 6.18
N VAL A 168 10.71 -3.92 5.34
CA VAL A 168 10.08 -2.72 4.74
C VAL A 168 9.53 -1.78 5.82
N SER A 169 8.92 -2.33 6.88
CA SER A 169 8.30 -1.55 7.96
C SER A 169 8.98 -1.76 9.32
N GLY A 170 10.23 -2.21 9.33
CA GLY A 170 10.91 -2.73 10.52
C GLY A 170 11.28 -1.66 11.56
N SER A 171 11.40 -0.40 11.15
CA SER A 171 11.66 0.73 12.04
C SER A 171 10.39 1.26 12.73
N LEU A 172 9.21 0.79 12.32
CA LEU A 172 7.92 1.27 12.82
C LEU A 172 7.42 0.42 14.00
N THR A 173 6.86 1.07 15.00
CA THR A 173 6.03 0.44 16.03
C THR A 173 4.76 -0.16 15.42
N GLN A 174 4.10 -1.07 16.15
CA GLN A 174 2.85 -1.67 15.67
C GLN A 174 1.76 -0.62 15.40
N SER A 175 1.66 0.42 16.23
CA SER A 175 0.71 1.52 16.01
C SER A 175 1.02 2.32 14.74
N GLU A 176 2.29 2.60 14.46
CA GLU A 176 2.71 3.30 13.24
C GLU A 176 2.46 2.43 12.00
N GLN A 177 2.71 1.12 12.08
CA GLN A 177 2.37 0.19 11.00
C GLN A 177 0.87 0.18 10.68
N ILE A 178 0.02 0.16 11.71
CA ILE A 178 -1.44 0.21 11.54
C ILE A 178 -1.87 1.55 10.93
N ALA A 179 -1.29 2.66 11.39
CA ALA A 179 -1.57 3.99 10.86
C ALA A 179 -1.17 4.09 9.37
N LEU A 180 0.05 3.66 9.03
CA LEU A 180 0.54 3.64 7.65
C LEU A 180 -0.34 2.75 6.76
N LEU A 181 -0.68 1.55 7.21
CA LEU A 181 -1.56 0.64 6.45
C LEU A 181 -2.92 1.27 6.18
N LYS A 182 -3.50 1.97 7.16
CA LYS A 182 -4.77 2.68 6.99
C LYS A 182 -4.65 3.79 5.94
N THR A 183 -3.58 4.57 5.97
CA THR A 183 -3.32 5.64 4.99
C THR A 183 -3.11 5.07 3.59
N LEU A 184 -2.34 3.99 3.45
CA LEU A 184 -2.12 3.31 2.17
C LEU A 184 -3.42 2.75 1.58
N LYS A 185 -4.29 2.14 2.40
CA LYS A 185 -5.60 1.66 1.95
C LYS A 185 -6.49 2.81 1.47
N LYS A 186 -6.50 3.94 2.17
CA LYS A 186 -7.24 5.12 1.75
C LYS A 186 -6.74 5.64 0.39
N LEU A 187 -5.42 5.62 0.15
CA LEU A 187 -4.85 5.97 -1.14
C LEU A 187 -5.26 4.95 -2.22
N ASP A 188 -5.16 3.66 -1.94
CA ASP A 188 -5.54 2.59 -2.87
C ASP A 188 -7.02 2.68 -3.28
N GLU A 189 -7.93 2.90 -2.32
CA GLU A 189 -9.36 3.07 -2.57
C GLU A 189 -9.67 4.23 -3.52
N PHE A 190 -8.90 5.32 -3.47
CA PHE A 190 -9.02 6.44 -4.40
C PHE A 190 -8.46 6.12 -5.78
N HIS A 191 -7.27 5.51 -5.86
CA HIS A 191 -6.56 5.31 -7.13
C HIS A 191 -7.03 4.08 -7.91
N LEU A 192 -7.51 3.03 -7.24
CA LEU A 192 -7.88 1.78 -7.90
C LEU A 192 -8.99 1.96 -8.95
N PRO A 193 -10.10 2.69 -8.71
CA PRO A 193 -11.09 2.95 -9.74
C PRO A 193 -10.51 3.71 -10.94
N ILE A 194 -9.72 4.76 -10.68
CA ILE A 194 -9.06 5.58 -11.71
C ILE A 194 -8.18 4.68 -12.61
N TYR A 195 -7.38 3.83 -11.97
CA TYR A 195 -6.50 2.90 -12.67
C TYR A 195 -7.27 1.89 -13.54
N MET A 196 -8.43 1.41 -13.06
CA MET A 196 -9.24 0.43 -13.78
C MET A 196 -9.95 1.00 -15.02
N GLU A 197 -10.06 2.31 -15.12
CA GLU A 197 -10.61 2.98 -16.32
C GLU A 197 -9.61 3.03 -17.49
N ASP A 198 -8.32 2.75 -17.25
CA ASP A 198 -7.23 2.80 -18.24
C ASP A 198 -7.12 4.16 -18.96
N GLU A 199 -7.64 5.24 -18.34
CA GLU A 199 -7.40 6.62 -18.77
C GLU A 199 -5.95 7.00 -18.43
N LYS A 200 -5.27 7.63 -19.38
CA LYS A 200 -3.85 7.99 -19.26
C LYS A 200 -3.63 9.49 -19.33
N ASP A 201 -4.60 10.26 -19.79
CA ASP A 201 -4.54 11.70 -19.77
C ASP A 201 -4.80 12.22 -18.35
N LEU A 202 -3.76 12.81 -17.76
CA LEU A 202 -3.83 13.37 -16.42
C LEU A 202 -4.87 14.47 -16.29
N ASN A 203 -5.06 15.31 -17.33
CA ASN A 203 -6.04 16.39 -17.26
C ASN A 203 -7.46 15.84 -17.18
N VAL A 204 -7.76 14.79 -17.97
CA VAL A 204 -9.06 14.09 -17.93
C VAL A 204 -9.27 13.44 -16.57
N ILE A 205 -8.24 12.82 -16.00
CA ILE A 205 -8.31 12.24 -14.65
C ILE A 205 -8.61 13.32 -13.61
N MET A 206 -7.92 14.46 -13.65
CA MET A 206 -8.10 15.56 -12.70
C MET A 206 -9.50 16.19 -12.78
N GLU A 207 -10.05 16.33 -13.98
CA GLU A 207 -11.41 16.82 -14.16
C GLU A 207 -12.46 15.86 -13.58
N LYS A 208 -12.25 14.55 -13.73
CA LYS A 208 -13.17 13.51 -13.26
C LYS A 208 -13.03 13.19 -11.77
N TYR A 209 -11.84 13.35 -11.22
CA TYR A 209 -11.47 13.02 -9.84
C TYR A 209 -10.77 14.21 -9.15
N PRO A 210 -11.51 15.28 -8.82
CA PRO A 210 -10.94 16.44 -8.15
C PRO A 210 -10.44 16.06 -6.75
N VAL A 211 -9.25 16.54 -6.40
CA VAL A 211 -8.55 16.28 -5.13
C VAL A 211 -8.48 17.56 -4.29
#